data_AF-A0A0F4L8L4-F1
#
_entry.id   AF-A0A0F4L8L4-F1
#
_cell.length_a   1.000
_cell.length_b   1.000
_cell.length_c   1.000
_cell.angle_alpha   90.00
_cell.angle_beta   90.00
_cell.angle_gamma   90.00
#
_symmetry.space_group_name_H-M   'P 1'
#
loop_
_entity.id
_entity.type
_entity.pdbx_description
1 polymer ?
#
loop_
_entity_poly.entity_id
_entity_poly.type
_entity_poly.pdbx_seq_one_letter_code
_entity_poly.pdbx_strand_id
1 'polypeptide(L)'
;AAKQVNTKLRLKVMRGMLSDEQENASNLGFLTNDFKLLETNRYDAEIGILIYSYTVVFAMAFALYLNWQLTIIFFIGSVIPTIVSTFFQKPIQNAAEAWTNANDKYVNQTKNLLSGTATFNLYDKQDNAVKQNQYKVNQLEEKLAKMNVLNTNTSAFLNAIAIMGTYLLPFAIGIALVIKGQTTLGALFAITQLSNSFVNPILQ
;
A
#
# COMPACT_ATOMS: atom_id res chain seq x y z
N ALA A 1 17.54 -1.84 25.83
CA ALA A 1 16.16 -1.64 26.33
C ALA A 1 15.15 -2.59 25.68
N ALA A 2 15.00 -2.58 24.34
CA ALA A 2 14.03 -3.41 23.62
C ALA A 2 14.08 -4.92 23.97
N LYS A 3 15.27 -5.54 23.95
CA LYS A 3 15.46 -6.95 24.33
C LYS A 3 14.89 -7.30 25.71
N GLN A 4 15.08 -6.44 26.72
CA GLN A 4 14.59 -6.69 28.08
C GLN A 4 13.07 -6.56 28.21
N VAL A 5 12.47 -5.55 27.54
CA VAL A 5 11.01 -5.38 27.48
C VAL A 5 10.38 -6.59 26.80
N ASN A 6 11.00 -7.04 25.72
CA ASN A 6 10.50 -8.15 24.91
C ASN A 6 10.57 -9.49 25.65
N THR A 7 11.67 -9.76 26.36
CA THR A 7 11.79 -10.93 27.24
C THR A 7 10.75 -10.88 28.38
N LYS A 8 10.53 -9.71 29.00
CA LYS A 8 9.51 -9.56 30.05
C LYS A 8 8.09 -9.80 29.54
N LEU A 9 7.73 -9.27 28.38
CA LEU A 9 6.40 -9.50 27.80
C LEU A 9 6.21 -10.99 27.46
N ARG A 10 7.17 -11.64 26.78
CA ARG A 10 7.07 -13.07 26.43
C ARG A 10 6.85 -13.94 27.66
N LEU A 11 7.59 -13.69 28.74
CA LEU A 11 7.43 -14.43 30.00
C LEU A 11 6.09 -14.14 30.70
N LYS A 12 5.57 -12.90 30.60
CA LYS A 12 4.27 -12.54 31.18
C LYS A 12 3.11 -13.15 30.41
N VAL A 13 3.16 -13.13 29.08
CA VAL A 13 2.17 -13.75 28.20
C VAL A 13 2.18 -15.27 28.36
N MET A 14 3.37 -15.90 28.40
CA MET A 14 3.51 -17.34 28.65
C MET A 14 2.92 -17.75 30.02
N ARG A 15 3.13 -16.95 31.08
CA ARG A 15 2.50 -17.20 32.39
C ARG A 15 0.97 -17.11 32.33
N GLY A 16 0.42 -16.14 31.59
CA GLY A 16 -1.02 -16.03 31.37
C GLY A 16 -1.59 -17.23 30.63
N MET A 17 -0.92 -17.68 29.57
CA MET A 17 -1.32 -18.86 28.78
C MET A 17 -1.23 -20.17 29.55
N LEU A 18 -0.31 -20.30 30.50
CA LEU A 18 -0.23 -21.47 31.40
C LEU A 18 -1.30 -21.45 32.52
N SER A 19 -2.01 -20.34 32.68
CA SER A 19 -3.07 -20.19 33.70
C SER A 19 -4.46 -20.45 33.14
N ASP A 20 -4.58 -20.64 31.81
CA ASP A 20 -5.86 -20.80 31.10
C ASP A 20 -5.78 -22.05 30.20
N GLU A 21 -6.70 -23.00 30.39
CA GLU A 21 -6.59 -24.37 29.83
C GLU A 21 -7.08 -24.47 28.37
N GLN A 22 -7.56 -23.37 27.78
CA GLN A 22 -8.10 -23.34 26.42
C GLN A 22 -7.09 -22.81 25.37
N GLU A 23 -6.88 -23.63 24.34
CA GLU A 23 -6.16 -23.36 23.07
C GLU A 23 -4.62 -23.20 23.08
N ASN A 24 -3.92 -24.30 23.40
CA ASN A 24 -2.46 -24.41 23.31
C ASN A 24 -1.84 -24.09 21.92
N ALA A 25 -2.55 -24.34 20.81
CA ALA A 25 -2.01 -24.16 19.45
C ALA A 25 -2.08 -22.70 18.96
N SER A 26 -3.18 -22.00 19.23
CA SER A 26 -3.37 -20.58 18.92
C SER A 26 -2.39 -19.71 19.73
N ASN A 27 -2.20 -20.06 21.00
CA ASN A 27 -1.29 -19.40 21.93
C ASN A 27 0.20 -19.51 21.51
N LEU A 28 0.61 -20.63 20.92
CA LEU A 28 1.98 -20.81 20.42
C LEU A 28 2.24 -20.00 19.13
N GLY A 29 1.26 -19.93 18.23
CA GLY A 29 1.32 -19.10 17.03
C GLY A 29 1.50 -17.61 17.37
N PHE A 30 0.75 -17.12 18.36
CA PHE A 30 0.88 -15.76 18.86
C PHE A 30 2.28 -15.46 19.41
N LEU A 31 2.83 -16.32 20.28
CA LEU A 31 4.15 -16.10 20.91
C LEU A 31 5.33 -16.14 19.94
N THR A 32 5.20 -16.87 18.84
CA THR A 32 6.30 -17.13 17.90
C THR A 32 6.24 -16.23 16.67
N ASN A 33 5.07 -16.08 16.06
CA ASN A 33 4.87 -15.27 14.85
C ASN A 33 4.34 -13.88 15.16
N ASP A 34 3.17 -13.77 15.80
CA ASP A 34 2.49 -12.47 15.96
C ASP A 34 3.26 -11.52 16.89
N PHE A 35 3.88 -12.08 17.92
CA PHE A 35 4.68 -11.34 18.87
C PHE A 35 5.98 -10.82 18.24
N LYS A 36 6.57 -11.59 17.31
CA LYS A 36 7.73 -11.15 16.53
C LYS A 36 7.32 -10.09 15.51
N LEU A 37 6.13 -10.22 14.93
CA LEU A 37 5.55 -9.20 14.04
C LEU A 37 5.31 -7.89 14.80
N LEU A 38 4.76 -7.96 16.02
CA LEU A 38 4.54 -6.83 16.91
C LEU A 38 5.84 -6.17 17.35
N GLU A 39 6.88 -6.96 17.66
CA GLU A 39 8.19 -6.45 18.01
C GLU A 39 8.79 -5.67 16.83
N THR A 40 8.93 -6.30 15.68
CA THR A 40 9.53 -5.66 14.50
C THR A 40 8.71 -4.45 14.06
N ASN A 41 7.38 -4.60 13.92
CA ASN A 41 6.55 -3.52 13.38
C ASN A 41 6.33 -2.38 14.37
N ARG A 42 6.33 -2.60 15.69
CA ARG A 42 6.18 -1.48 16.64
C ARG A 42 7.43 -0.63 16.72
N TYR A 43 8.60 -1.24 16.91
CA TYR A 43 9.81 -0.46 17.12
C TYR A 43 10.22 0.28 15.83
N ASP A 44 10.10 -0.37 14.68
CA ASP A 44 10.45 0.25 13.41
C ASP A 44 9.44 1.35 13.02
N ALA A 45 8.14 1.15 13.27
CA ALA A 45 7.14 2.19 12.99
C ALA A 45 7.25 3.39 13.95
N GLU A 46 7.46 3.15 15.25
CA GLU A 46 7.54 4.22 16.24
C GLU A 46 8.81 5.09 16.04
N ILE A 47 9.95 4.45 15.76
CA ILE A 47 11.19 5.15 15.38
C ILE A 47 11.03 5.82 14.01
N GLY A 48 10.38 5.15 13.05
CA GLY A 48 10.12 5.67 11.72
C GLY A 48 9.32 6.97 11.76
N ILE A 49 8.19 6.99 12.49
CA ILE A 49 7.34 8.18 12.65
C ILE A 49 8.14 9.36 13.23
N LEU A 50 8.97 9.11 14.25
CA LEU A 50 9.83 10.15 14.81
C LEU A 50 10.83 10.67 13.79
N ILE A 51 11.57 9.80 13.10
CA ILE A 51 12.55 10.20 12.08
C ILE A 51 11.86 10.99 10.96
N TYR A 52 10.76 10.48 10.41
CA TYR A 52 10.01 11.13 9.34
C TYR A 52 9.47 12.50 9.76
N SER A 53 8.92 12.62 10.97
CA SER A 53 8.44 13.92 11.47
C SER A 53 9.56 14.95 11.56
N TYR A 54 10.73 14.57 12.09
CA TYR A 54 11.90 15.45 12.10
C TYR A 54 12.39 15.78 10.69
N THR A 55 12.46 14.79 9.79
CA THR A 55 12.86 15.00 8.39
C THR A 55 11.96 16.02 7.70
N VAL A 56 10.63 15.90 7.82
CA VAL A 56 9.68 16.84 7.22
C VAL A 56 9.90 18.25 7.78
N VAL A 57 10.01 18.40 9.10
CA VAL A 57 10.16 19.71 9.75
C VAL A 57 11.47 20.39 9.32
N PHE A 58 12.60 19.69 9.39
CA PHE A 58 13.89 20.25 9.00
C PHE A 58 13.97 20.51 7.50
N ALA A 59 13.47 19.59 6.66
CA ALA A 59 13.50 19.77 5.22
C ALA A 59 12.64 20.97 4.78
N MET A 60 11.43 21.12 5.34
CA MET A 60 10.55 22.25 5.05
C MET A 60 11.16 23.57 5.54
N ALA A 61 11.68 23.61 6.77
CA ALA A 61 12.31 24.81 7.31
C ALA A 61 13.52 25.26 6.47
N PHE A 62 14.38 24.32 6.06
CA PHE A 62 15.55 24.62 5.25
C PHE A 62 15.17 25.01 3.81
N ALA A 63 14.16 24.37 3.20
CA ALA A 63 13.66 24.75 1.88
C ALA A 63 13.07 26.18 1.87
N LEU A 64 12.26 26.52 2.88
CA LEU A 64 11.70 27.86 3.05
C LEU A 64 12.80 28.92 3.27
N TYR A 65 13.85 28.58 4.01
CA TYR A 65 15.02 29.44 4.21
C TYR A 65 15.77 29.71 2.89
N LEU A 66 15.91 28.70 2.02
CA LEU A 66 16.58 28.85 0.73
C LEU A 66 15.77 29.70 -0.24
N ASN A 67 14.51 29.34 -0.49
CA ASN A 67 13.61 30.10 -1.34
C ASN A 67 12.15 29.69 -1.08
N TRP A 68 11.39 30.57 -0.42
CA TRP A 68 9.99 30.30 -0.08
C TRP A 68 9.07 30.17 -1.31
N GLN A 69 9.32 30.94 -2.37
CA GLN A 69 8.50 30.91 -3.61
C GLN A 69 8.62 29.56 -4.31
N LEU A 70 9.86 29.09 -4.49
CA LEU A 70 10.17 27.79 -5.07
C LEU A 70 9.61 26.64 -4.22
N THR A 71 9.72 26.75 -2.91
CA THR A 71 9.20 25.73 -1.99
C THR A 71 7.68 25.57 -2.12
N ILE A 72 6.92 26.66 -2.22
CA ILE A 72 5.47 26.60 -2.43
C ILE A 72 5.13 25.96 -3.78
N ILE A 73 5.89 26.25 -4.84
CA ILE A 73 5.67 25.65 -6.16
C ILE A 73 5.86 24.12 -6.10
N PHE A 74 6.94 23.66 -5.47
CA PHE A 74 7.18 22.21 -5.28
C PHE A 74 6.13 21.55 -4.39
N PHE A 75 5.68 22.24 -3.34
CA PHE A 75 4.62 21.75 -2.46
C PHE A 75 3.27 21.62 -3.19
N ILE A 76 2.87 22.62 -3.98
CA ILE A 76 1.64 22.53 -4.78
C ILE A 76 1.77 21.43 -5.84
N GLY A 77 2.93 21.34 -6.49
CA GLY A 77 3.24 20.31 -7.48
C GLY A 77 3.08 18.88 -6.96
N SER A 78 3.44 18.63 -5.70
CA SER A 78 3.34 17.31 -5.08
C SER A 78 1.93 16.94 -4.58
N VAL A 79 1.11 17.94 -4.25
CA VAL A 79 -0.28 17.71 -3.82
C VAL A 79 -1.18 17.33 -5.00
N ILE A 80 -0.90 17.83 -6.21
CA ILE A 80 -1.72 17.58 -7.41
C ILE A 80 -1.88 16.07 -7.72
N PRO A 81 -0.81 15.26 -7.84
CA PRO A 81 -0.94 13.83 -8.11
C PRO A 81 -1.71 13.08 -7.03
N THR A 82 -1.56 13.53 -5.77
CA THR A 82 -2.25 12.95 -4.61
C THR A 82 -3.76 13.17 -4.71
N ILE A 83 -4.19 14.38 -5.08
CA ILE A 83 -5.62 14.64 -5.30
C ILE A 83 -6.13 13.80 -6.47
N VAL A 84 -5.40 13.77 -7.58
CA VAL A 84 -5.82 13.00 -8.77
C VAL A 84 -5.92 11.50 -8.45
N SER A 85 -4.98 10.92 -7.69
CA SER A 85 -5.01 9.50 -7.34
C SER A 85 -6.28 9.10 -6.58
N THR A 86 -6.81 9.96 -5.71
CA THR A 86 -8.05 9.66 -4.97
C THR A 86 -9.27 9.49 -5.87
N PHE A 87 -9.36 10.23 -6.99
CA PHE A 87 -10.47 10.08 -7.95
C PHE A 87 -10.39 8.76 -8.72
N PHE A 88 -9.17 8.34 -9.05
CA PHE A 88 -8.90 7.11 -9.78
C PHE A 88 -8.97 5.84 -8.91
N GLN A 89 -8.92 5.99 -7.58
CA GLN A 89 -8.99 4.86 -6.66
C GLN A 89 -10.39 4.23 -6.57
N LYS A 90 -11.45 5.05 -6.65
CA LYS A 90 -12.85 4.57 -6.62
C LYS A 90 -13.20 3.52 -7.68
N PRO A 91 -12.92 3.75 -8.99
CA PRO A 91 -13.26 2.75 -10.01
C PRO A 91 -12.45 1.45 -9.83
N ILE A 92 -11.20 1.52 -9.34
CA ILE A 92 -10.39 0.34 -9.01
C ILE A 92 -11.03 -0.43 -7.85
N GLN A 93 -11.43 0.24 -6.78
CA GLN A 93 -12.12 -0.37 -5.65
C GLN A 93 -13.40 -1.08 -6.08
N ASN A 94 -14.22 -0.43 -6.92
CA ASN A 94 -15.44 -1.05 -7.46
C ASN A 94 -15.14 -2.29 -8.31
N ALA A 95 -14.07 -2.26 -9.12
CA ALA A 95 -13.65 -3.43 -9.90
C ALA A 95 -13.14 -4.57 -9.01
N ALA A 96 -12.43 -4.23 -7.92
CA ALA A 96 -11.96 -5.18 -6.93
C ALA A 96 -13.11 -5.82 -6.14
N GLU A 97 -14.14 -5.05 -5.75
CA GLU A 97 -15.35 -5.59 -5.14
C GLU A 97 -16.10 -6.52 -6.10
N ALA A 98 -16.20 -6.15 -7.38
CA ALA A 98 -16.82 -7.00 -8.39
C ALA A 98 -16.07 -8.32 -8.59
N TRP A 99 -14.73 -8.29 -8.59
CA TRP A 99 -13.89 -9.48 -8.64
C TRP A 99 -14.04 -10.33 -7.37
N THR A 100 -14.03 -9.72 -6.19
CA THR A 100 -14.20 -10.41 -4.89
C THR A 100 -15.53 -11.15 -4.85
N ASN A 101 -16.63 -10.49 -5.24
CA ASN A 101 -17.95 -11.13 -5.34
C ASN A 101 -18.00 -12.29 -6.35
N ALA A 102 -17.26 -12.19 -7.46
CA ALA A 102 -17.15 -13.28 -8.44
C ALA A 102 -16.34 -14.46 -7.88
N ASN A 103 -15.26 -14.16 -7.15
CA ASN A 103 -14.41 -15.15 -6.49
C ASN A 103 -15.19 -15.92 -5.41
N ASP A 104 -15.98 -15.24 -4.58
CA ASP A 104 -16.81 -15.90 -3.57
C ASP A 104 -17.81 -16.89 -4.19
N LYS A 105 -18.43 -16.51 -5.32
CA LYS A 105 -19.32 -17.40 -6.08
C LYS A 105 -18.59 -18.60 -6.66
N TYR A 106 -17.38 -18.39 -7.19
CA TYR A 106 -16.55 -19.46 -7.73
C TYR A 106 -16.09 -20.44 -6.64
N VAL A 107 -15.62 -19.93 -5.50
CA VAL A 107 -15.18 -20.74 -4.35
C VAL A 107 -16.33 -21.57 -3.81
N ASN A 108 -17.51 -20.96 -3.62
CA ASN A 108 -18.69 -21.67 -3.14
C ASN A 108 -19.15 -22.76 -4.13
N GLN A 109 -19.19 -22.46 -5.43
CA GLN A 109 -19.52 -23.46 -6.45
C GLN A 109 -18.52 -24.62 -6.43
N THR A 110 -17.22 -24.31 -6.37
CA THR A 110 -16.16 -25.32 -6.37
C THR A 110 -16.24 -26.19 -5.11
N LYS A 111 -16.53 -25.61 -3.94
CA LYS A 111 -16.77 -26.36 -2.69
C LYS A 111 -17.98 -27.30 -2.82
N ASN A 112 -19.08 -26.84 -3.42
CA ASN A 112 -20.26 -27.67 -3.66
C ASN A 112 -19.96 -28.83 -4.60
N LEU A 113 -19.22 -28.59 -5.69
CA LEU A 113 -18.80 -29.64 -6.62
C LEU A 113 -17.88 -30.66 -5.96
N LEU A 114 -16.90 -30.21 -5.17
CA LEU A 114 -15.98 -31.07 -4.40
C LEU A 114 -16.68 -31.85 -3.28
N SER A 115 -17.81 -31.35 -2.77
CA SER A 115 -18.62 -32.10 -1.82
C SER A 115 -19.43 -33.21 -2.51
N GLY A 116 -19.75 -33.04 -3.79
CA GLY A 116 -20.47 -34.02 -4.63
C GLY A 116 -19.58 -35.00 -5.39
N THR A 117 -18.26 -34.98 -5.18
CA THR A 117 -17.29 -35.76 -5.99
C THR A 117 -17.58 -37.26 -6.01
N ALA A 118 -18.03 -37.84 -4.89
CA ALA A 118 -18.40 -39.25 -4.81
C ALA A 118 -19.56 -39.58 -5.77
N THR A 119 -20.57 -38.70 -5.86
CA THR A 119 -21.70 -38.84 -6.78
C THR A 119 -21.27 -38.69 -8.23
N PHE A 120 -20.44 -37.69 -8.56
CA PHE A 120 -19.97 -37.50 -9.94
C PHE A 120 -19.10 -38.66 -10.43
N ASN A 121 -18.29 -39.26 -9.56
CA ASN A 121 -17.52 -40.47 -9.87
C ASN A 121 -18.42 -41.69 -10.08
N LEU A 122 -19.49 -41.84 -9.29
CA LEU A 122 -20.40 -42.99 -9.40
C LEU A 122 -21.18 -43.00 -10.72
N TYR A 123 -21.49 -41.82 -11.27
CA TYR A 123 -22.30 -41.65 -12.48
C TYR A 123 -21.48 -41.30 -13.73
N ASP A 124 -20.14 -41.27 -13.65
CA ASP A 124 -19.23 -40.87 -14.73
C ASP A 124 -19.59 -39.50 -15.35
N LYS A 125 -19.82 -38.51 -14.47
CA LYS A 125 -20.28 -37.15 -14.83
C LYS A 125 -19.27 -36.05 -14.48
N GLN A 126 -17.98 -36.35 -14.33
CA GLN A 126 -16.99 -35.31 -13.97
C GLN A 126 -16.93 -34.19 -15.04
N ASP A 127 -17.00 -34.53 -16.33
CA ASP A 127 -16.99 -33.53 -17.41
C ASP A 127 -18.16 -32.53 -17.34
N ASN A 128 -19.32 -32.99 -16.85
CA ASN A 128 -20.48 -32.10 -16.66
C ASN A 128 -20.26 -31.15 -15.48
N ALA A 129 -19.63 -31.63 -14.40
CA ALA A 129 -19.23 -30.78 -13.27
C ALA A 129 -18.20 -29.72 -13.70
N VAL A 130 -17.22 -30.11 -14.52
CA VAL A 130 -16.21 -29.18 -15.08
C VAL A 130 -16.87 -28.15 -15.99
N LYS A 131 -17.73 -28.56 -16.93
CA LYS A 131 -18.48 -27.63 -17.80
C LYS A 131 -19.34 -26.65 -17.01
N GLN A 132 -19.96 -27.09 -15.91
CA GLN A 132 -20.74 -26.21 -15.06
C GLN A 132 -19.84 -25.16 -14.37
N ASN A 133 -18.62 -25.54 -13.98
CA ASN A 133 -17.68 -24.61 -13.36
C ASN A 133 -17.03 -23.64 -14.36
N GLN A 134 -16.87 -24.04 -15.63
CA GLN A 134 -16.26 -23.22 -16.68
C GLN A 134 -16.87 -21.82 -16.80
N TYR A 135 -18.21 -21.72 -16.69
CA TYR A 135 -18.89 -20.43 -16.74
C TYR A 135 -18.49 -19.49 -15.59
N LYS A 136 -18.33 -20.04 -14.37
CA LYS A 136 -17.90 -19.28 -13.20
C LYS A 136 -16.43 -18.87 -13.29
N VAL A 137 -15.58 -19.75 -13.81
CA VAL A 137 -14.16 -19.45 -14.08
C VAL A 137 -14.04 -18.32 -15.10
N ASN A 138 -14.77 -18.39 -16.22
CA ASN A 138 -14.72 -17.33 -17.24
C ASN A 138 -15.18 -15.97 -16.70
N GLN A 139 -16.23 -15.95 -15.87
CA GLN A 139 -16.66 -14.70 -15.21
C GLN A 139 -15.61 -14.17 -14.23
N LEU A 140 -14.97 -15.05 -13.46
CA LEU A 140 -13.90 -14.66 -12.53
C LEU A 140 -12.73 -14.01 -13.29
N GLU A 141 -12.28 -14.67 -14.36
CA GLU A 141 -11.18 -14.21 -15.21
C GLU A 141 -11.52 -12.89 -15.91
N GLU A 142 -12.75 -12.71 -16.41
CA GLU A 142 -13.17 -11.45 -17.03
C GLU A 142 -13.13 -10.28 -16.02
N LYS A 143 -13.61 -10.49 -14.79
CA LYS A 143 -13.56 -9.47 -13.74
C LYS A 143 -12.13 -9.19 -13.30
N LEU A 144 -11.28 -10.22 -13.22
CA LEU A 144 -9.87 -10.10 -12.91
C LEU A 144 -9.14 -9.29 -13.98
N ALA A 145 -9.33 -9.62 -15.26
CA ALA A 145 -8.76 -8.91 -16.39
C ALA A 145 -9.18 -7.44 -16.40
N LYS A 146 -10.48 -7.15 -16.18
CA LYS A 146 -10.98 -5.78 -16.10
C LYS A 146 -10.33 -5.00 -14.96
N MET A 147 -10.22 -5.60 -13.77
CA MET A 147 -9.54 -4.98 -12.64
C MET A 147 -8.07 -4.70 -12.95
N ASN A 148 -7.37 -5.66 -13.57
CA ASN A 148 -5.94 -5.53 -13.85
C ASN A 148 -5.64 -4.48 -14.94
N VAL A 149 -6.45 -4.43 -16.00
CA VAL A 149 -6.36 -3.39 -17.04
C VAL A 149 -6.62 -2.02 -16.44
N LEU A 150 -7.67 -1.89 -15.62
CA LEU A 150 -7.99 -0.63 -14.97
C LEU A 150 -6.87 -0.18 -14.02
N ASN A 151 -6.32 -1.10 -13.22
CA ASN A 151 -5.22 -0.82 -12.31
C ASN A 151 -3.95 -0.41 -13.07
N THR A 152 -3.61 -1.11 -14.15
CA THR A 152 -2.40 -0.84 -14.96
C THR A 152 -2.50 0.50 -15.68
N ASN A 153 -3.62 0.75 -16.38
CA ASN A 153 -3.83 2.01 -17.10
C ASN A 153 -3.85 3.21 -16.14
N THR A 154 -4.55 3.06 -15.02
CA THR A 154 -4.61 4.08 -13.98
C THR A 154 -3.23 4.33 -13.38
N SER A 155 -2.49 3.29 -13.03
CA SER A 155 -1.15 3.41 -12.46
C SER A 155 -0.19 4.12 -13.42
N ALA A 156 -0.23 3.79 -14.71
CA ALA A 156 0.57 4.46 -15.74
C ALA A 156 0.21 5.95 -15.85
N PHE A 157 -1.08 6.27 -15.87
CA PHE A 157 -1.55 7.66 -15.95
C PHE A 157 -1.19 8.47 -14.70
N LEU A 158 -1.40 7.90 -13.51
CA LEU A 158 -1.03 8.52 -12.24
C LEU A 158 0.48 8.73 -12.14
N ASN A 159 1.28 7.76 -12.60
CA ASN A 159 2.74 7.91 -12.63
C ASN A 159 3.17 9.04 -13.57
N ALA A 160 2.57 9.14 -14.76
CA ALA A 160 2.84 10.24 -15.68
C ALA A 160 2.48 11.61 -15.08
N ILE A 161 1.32 11.73 -14.43
CA ILE A 161 0.91 12.95 -13.72
C ILE A 161 1.85 13.24 -12.55
N ALA A 162 2.29 12.23 -11.81
CA ALA A 162 3.23 12.40 -10.71
C ALA A 162 4.59 12.94 -11.18
N ILE A 163 5.14 12.39 -12.28
CA ILE A 163 6.38 12.89 -12.86
C ILE A 163 6.22 14.33 -13.35
N MET A 164 5.13 14.63 -14.06
CA MET A 164 4.89 15.96 -14.59
C MET A 164 4.63 17.01 -13.49
N GLY A 165 3.78 16.68 -12.52
CA GLY A 165 3.35 17.58 -11.45
C GLY A 165 4.39 17.79 -10.36
N THR A 166 5.07 16.73 -9.91
CA THR A 166 6.02 16.79 -8.79
C THR A 166 7.42 17.21 -9.23
N TYR A 167 7.84 16.88 -10.46
CA TYR A 167 9.19 17.14 -10.93
C TYR A 167 9.23 18.11 -12.11
N LEU A 168 8.59 17.76 -13.23
CA LEU A 168 8.84 18.46 -14.49
C LEU A 168 8.38 19.92 -14.46
N LEU A 169 7.16 20.18 -13.96
CA LEU A 169 6.59 21.53 -13.83
C LEU A 169 7.37 22.40 -12.82
N PRO A 170 7.55 21.98 -11.55
CA PRO A 170 8.29 22.76 -10.56
C PRO A 170 9.74 23.04 -10.98
N PHE A 171 10.39 22.06 -11.61
CA PHE A 171 11.77 22.20 -12.06
C PHE A 171 11.89 23.18 -13.24
N ALA A 172 10.98 23.13 -14.22
CA ALA A 172 10.95 24.08 -15.33
C ALA A 172 10.70 25.52 -14.84
N ILE A 173 9.76 25.71 -13.91
CA ILE A 173 9.50 27.01 -13.28
C ILE A 173 10.72 27.46 -12.46
N GLY A 174 11.38 26.53 -11.76
CA GLY A 174 12.61 26.78 -11.03
C GLY A 174 13.74 27.29 -11.91
N ILE A 175 13.95 26.70 -13.09
CA ILE A 175 14.94 27.18 -14.07
C ILE A 175 14.59 28.61 -14.52
N ALA A 176 13.32 28.92 -14.78
CA ALA A 176 12.91 30.27 -15.16
C ALA A 176 13.19 31.30 -14.04
N LEU A 177 13.05 30.91 -12.76
CA LEU A 177 13.39 31.74 -11.60
C LEU A 177 14.91 31.94 -11.44
N VAL A 178 15.71 30.91 -11.76
CA VAL A 178 17.18 31.00 -11.81
C VAL A 178 17.63 31.99 -12.88
N ILE A 179 17.06 31.91 -14.09
CA ILE A 179 17.39 32.82 -15.19
C ILE A 179 17.04 34.28 -14.83
N LYS A 180 15.96 34.49 -14.06
CA LYS A 180 15.57 35.82 -13.54
C LYS A 180 16.42 36.30 -12.35
N GLY A 181 17.39 35.52 -11.88
CA GLY A 181 18.25 35.87 -10.75
C GLY A 181 17.54 35.82 -9.38
N GLN A 182 16.34 35.24 -9.28
CA GLN A 182 15.58 35.14 -8.02
C GLN A 182 16.02 33.95 -7.15
N THR A 183 16.76 33.01 -7.72
CA THR A 183 17.31 31.85 -7.02
C THR A 183 18.60 31.38 -7.69
N THR A 184 19.32 30.45 -7.05
CA THR A 184 20.53 29.83 -7.61
C THR A 184 20.25 28.40 -8.07
N LEU A 185 21.07 27.87 -8.97
CA LEU A 185 21.02 26.44 -9.34
C LEU A 185 21.18 25.55 -8.10
N GLY A 186 22.07 25.92 -7.16
CA GLY A 186 22.27 25.18 -5.92
C GLY A 186 21.01 25.11 -5.06
N ALA A 187 20.31 26.24 -4.90
CA ALA A 187 19.04 26.27 -4.17
C ALA A 187 17.95 25.46 -4.87
N LEU A 188 17.87 25.50 -6.21
CA LEU A 188 16.94 24.66 -6.97
C LEU A 188 17.18 23.16 -6.75
N PHE A 189 18.44 22.70 -6.86
CA PHE A 189 18.79 21.29 -6.64
C PHE A 189 18.55 20.87 -5.18
N ALA A 190 18.89 21.72 -4.22
CA ALA A 190 18.61 21.46 -2.81
C ALA A 190 17.10 21.32 -2.55
N ILE A 191 16.28 22.28 -3.00
CA ILE A 191 14.82 22.24 -2.82
C ILE A 191 14.21 21.02 -3.53
N THR A 192 14.71 20.66 -4.72
CA THR A 192 14.24 19.45 -5.44
C THR A 192 14.48 18.19 -4.60
N GLN A 193 15.64 18.05 -3.97
CA GLN A 193 15.93 16.91 -3.09
C GLN A 193 15.15 16.93 -1.77
N LEU A 194 14.96 18.13 -1.20
CA LEU A 194 14.15 18.29 0.02
C LEU A 194 12.68 17.99 -0.25
N SER A 195 12.18 18.30 -1.46
CA SER A 195 10.82 17.95 -1.88
C SER A 195 10.54 16.47 -1.76
N ASN A 196 11.47 15.63 -2.19
CA ASN A 196 11.33 14.18 -2.01
C ASN A 196 11.28 13.77 -0.54
N SER A 197 11.94 14.54 0.34
CA SER A 197 12.03 14.25 1.77
C SER A 197 10.79 14.65 2.56
N PHE A 198 10.02 15.65 2.11
CA PHE A 198 8.74 16.01 2.73
C PHE A 198 7.51 15.40 2.03
N VAL A 199 7.62 14.93 0.79
CA VAL A 199 6.51 14.29 0.05
C VAL A 199 6.40 12.80 0.37
N ASN A 200 7.51 12.06 0.41
CA ASN A 200 7.49 10.61 0.67
C ASN A 200 6.80 10.23 2.00
N PRO A 201 7.08 10.89 3.14
CA PRO A 201 6.46 10.52 4.41
C PRO A 201 4.96 10.81 4.49
N ILE A 202 4.43 11.66 3.61
CA ILE A 202 2.99 11.97 3.53
C ILE A 202 2.25 10.87 2.74
N LEU A 203 2.95 10.17 1.84
CA LEU A 203 2.38 9.16 0.95
C LEU A 203 2.52 7.72 1.48
N GLN A 204 3.36 7.48 2.49
CA GLN A 204 3.56 6.19 3.15
C GLN A 204 2.66 6.06 4.38
#